data_AF-B6CN48-F1
#
_entry.id   AF-B6CN48-F1
#
_cell.length_a   1.000
_cell.length_b   1.000
_cell.length_c   1.000
_cell.angle_alpha   90.00
_cell.angle_beta   90.00
_cell.angle_gamma   90.00
#
_symmetry.space_group_name_H-M   'P 1'
#
loop_
_entity.id
_entity.type
_entity.pdbx_description
1 polymer ?
#
loop_
_entity_poly.entity_id
_entity_poly.type
_entity_poly.pdbx_seq_one_letter_code
_entity_poly.pdbx_strand_id
1 'polypeptide(L)'
;IDIALWKFETARYYVTIIDAPGHRDFIKNMITGTSQADCAVLIVAAGTGEFEAGISKNGQTREHALLAFTLGVKQLIVGVNKMDSTEPPYSESRFEEIKKEVSSYIKKIGYNPMTVPFVPIS
;
A
#
# COMPACT_ATOMS: atom_id res chain seq x y z
N ILE A 1 14.79 13.92 -2.28
CA ILE A 1 13.97 13.27 -3.33
C ILE A 1 12.60 13.90 -3.25
N ASP A 2 12.18 14.55 -4.33
CA ASP A 2 10.88 15.22 -4.41
C ASP A 2 9.79 14.24 -4.86
N ILE A 3 8.55 14.62 -4.62
CA ILE A 3 7.35 13.86 -5.00
C ILE A 3 7.24 13.90 -6.53
N ALA A 4 7.10 12.74 -7.18
CA ALA A 4 6.83 12.70 -8.61
C ALA A 4 5.31 12.77 -8.85
N LEU A 5 4.90 13.66 -9.75
CA LEU A 5 3.51 13.84 -10.15
C LEU A 5 3.33 13.38 -11.59
N TRP A 6 2.53 12.35 -11.79
CA TRP A 6 2.16 11.86 -13.11
C TRP A 6 0.66 12.03 -13.31
N LYS A 7 0.24 12.43 -14.51
CA LYS A 7 -1.17 12.61 -14.83
C LYS A 7 -1.53 11.70 -15.98
N PHE A 8 -2.66 11.03 -15.86
CA PHE A 8 -3.23 10.24 -16.94
C PHE A 8 -4.75 10.36 -16.93
N GLU A 9 -5.32 10.14 -18.10
CA GLU A 9 -6.76 10.24 -18.31
C GLU A 9 -7.29 8.86 -18.66
N THR A 10 -8.40 8.51 -18.02
CA THR A 10 -9.21 7.36 -18.40
C THR A 10 -10.45 7.86 -19.12
N ALA A 11 -11.25 6.97 -19.70
CA ALA A 11 -12.49 7.34 -20.36
C ALA A 11 -13.52 8.07 -19.46
N ARG A 12 -13.33 8.06 -18.14
CA ARG A 12 -14.27 8.63 -17.16
C ARG A 12 -13.64 9.57 -16.13
N TYR A 13 -12.33 9.48 -15.90
CA TYR A 13 -11.64 10.16 -14.80
C TYR A 13 -10.28 10.70 -15.22
N TYR A 14 -9.94 11.87 -14.69
CA TYR A 14 -8.60 12.43 -14.70
C TYR A 14 -7.90 12.02 -13.40
N VAL A 15 -6.79 11.31 -13.50
CA VAL A 15 -6.09 10.75 -12.35
C VAL A 15 -4.69 11.37 -12.26
N THR A 16 -4.32 11.81 -11.05
CA THR A 16 -2.96 12.23 -10.73
C THR A 16 -2.34 11.20 -9.80
N ILE A 17 -1.25 10.58 -10.22
CA ILE A 17 -0.42 9.69 -9.40
C ILE A 17 0.59 10.55 -8.67
N ILE A 18 0.67 10.33 -7.36
CA ILE A 18 1.61 10.98 -6.46
C ILE A 18 2.54 9.86 -5.95
N ASP A 19 3.77 9.83 -6.44
CA ASP A 19 4.76 8.87 -5.93
C ASP A 19 5.48 9.46 -4.71
N ALA A 20 5.25 8.85 -3.56
CA ALA A 20 5.76 9.33 -2.28
C ALA A 20 6.98 8.49 -1.83
N PRO A 21 8.09 9.13 -1.43
CA PRO A 21 9.28 8.41 -0.99
C PRO A 21 9.03 7.67 0.32
N GLY A 22 9.43 6.39 0.38
CA GLY A 22 9.19 5.52 1.55
C GLY A 22 10.27 5.55 2.64
N HIS A 23 11.35 6.31 2.46
CA HIS A 23 12.39 6.43 3.49
C HIS A 23 11.95 7.37 4.62
N ARG A 24 12.28 7.03 5.87
CA ARG A 24 11.90 7.80 7.06
C ARG A 24 12.30 9.27 7.00
N ASP A 25 13.45 9.54 6.39
CA ASP A 25 13.97 10.90 6.25
C ASP A 25 13.09 11.79 5.33
N PHE A 26 12.19 11.20 4.54
CA PHE A 26 11.30 11.90 3.62
C PHE A 26 9.82 11.83 3.99
N ILE A 27 9.48 11.50 5.25
CA ILE A 27 8.09 11.48 5.75
C ILE A 27 7.36 12.81 5.51
N LYS A 28 8.07 13.95 5.60
CA LYS A 28 7.48 15.28 5.31
C LYS A 28 6.94 15.37 3.88
N ASN A 29 7.67 14.82 2.91
CA ASN A 29 7.25 14.80 1.51
C ASN A 29 6.07 13.85 1.32
N MET A 30 6.09 12.69 2.00
CA MET A 30 4.94 11.78 2.02
C MET A 30 3.67 12.46 2.56
N ILE A 31 3.78 13.23 3.65
CA ILE A 31 2.63 13.95 4.25
C ILE A 31 2.02 14.94 3.25
N THR A 32 2.85 15.76 2.60
CA THR A 32 2.38 16.76 1.64
C THR A 32 1.71 16.14 0.40
N GLY A 33 2.20 14.99 -0.06
CA GLY A 33 1.60 14.26 -1.17
C GLY A 33 0.29 13.56 -0.77
N THR A 34 0.29 12.91 0.39
CA THR A 34 -0.86 12.13 0.87
C THR A 34 -2.02 13.01 1.30
N SER A 35 -1.76 14.24 1.79
CA SER A 35 -2.82 15.19 2.14
C SER A 35 -3.60 15.72 0.93
N GLN A 36 -3.11 15.50 -0.29
CA GLN A 36 -3.78 15.86 -1.54
C GLN A 36 -4.48 14.66 -2.20
N ALA A 37 -4.34 13.46 -1.65
CA ALA A 37 -4.85 12.24 -2.24
C ALA A 37 -6.21 11.84 -1.64
N ASP A 38 -7.15 11.46 -2.48
CA ASP A 38 -8.44 10.89 -2.04
C ASP A 38 -8.36 9.37 -1.80
N CYS A 39 -7.42 8.71 -2.49
CA CYS A 39 -7.19 7.26 -2.44
C CYS A 39 -5.69 6.98 -2.33
N ALA A 40 -5.33 5.95 -1.56
CA ALA A 40 -3.96 5.45 -1.45
C ALA A 40 -3.84 4.04 -2.02
N VAL A 41 -2.69 3.76 -2.63
CA VAL A 41 -2.30 2.41 -3.04
C VAL A 41 -1.15 1.96 -2.14
N LEU A 42 -1.40 0.92 -1.36
CA LEU A 42 -0.40 0.31 -0.48
C LEU A 42 0.20 -0.91 -1.16
N ILE A 43 1.50 -0.86 -1.44
CA ILE A 43 2.23 -1.98 -2.03
C ILE A 43 2.84 -2.85 -0.93
N VAL A 44 2.60 -4.15 -1.01
CA VAL A 44 3.07 -5.17 -0.08
C VAL A 44 3.83 -6.22 -0.88
N ALA A 45 5.05 -6.56 -0.49
CA ALA A 45 5.81 -7.62 -1.15
C ALA A 45 5.27 -9.01 -0.73
N ALA A 46 5.16 -9.93 -1.69
CA ALA A 46 4.77 -11.32 -1.45
C ALA A 46 5.92 -12.24 -1.02
N GLY A 47 7.15 -11.81 -1.31
CA GLY A 47 8.38 -12.56 -1.02
C GLY A 47 8.51 -12.91 0.46
N THR A 48 8.93 -14.14 0.73
CA THR A 48 9.20 -14.63 2.08
C THR A 48 10.37 -13.85 2.67
N GLY A 49 10.18 -13.28 3.87
CA GLY A 49 11.11 -12.38 4.55
C GLY A 49 10.83 -10.89 4.29
N GLU A 50 10.51 -10.51 3.04
CA GLU A 50 10.18 -9.12 2.70
C GLU A 50 8.83 -8.70 3.27
N PHE A 51 7.83 -9.59 3.17
CA PHE A 51 6.51 -9.38 3.75
C PHE A 51 6.60 -9.18 5.28
N GLU A 52 7.32 -10.08 5.95
CA GLU A 52 7.49 -10.10 7.40
C GLU A 52 8.24 -8.85 7.88
N ALA A 53 9.25 -8.39 7.13
CA ALA A 53 9.95 -7.15 7.41
C ALA A 53 9.03 -5.92 7.26
N GLY A 54 8.23 -5.86 6.20
CA GLY A 54 7.30 -4.76 5.92
C GLY A 54 6.15 -4.67 6.92
N ILE A 55 5.65 -5.80 7.41
CA ILE A 55 4.61 -5.89 8.44
C ILE A 55 5.17 -5.91 9.87
N SER A 56 6.48 -5.82 10.06
CA SER A 56 7.08 -5.76 11.40
C SER A 56 6.70 -4.46 12.14
N LYS A 57 6.95 -4.40 13.46
CA LYS A 57 6.66 -3.19 14.27
C LYS A 57 7.36 -1.92 13.77
N ASN A 58 8.52 -2.09 13.11
CA ASN A 58 9.29 -0.99 12.53
C ASN A 58 9.20 -0.97 10.99
N GLY A 59 8.27 -1.73 10.41
CA GLY A 59 8.11 -1.84 8.98
C GLY A 59 7.49 -0.59 8.37
N GLN A 60 8.00 -0.17 7.22
CA GLN A 60 7.57 1.03 6.51
C GLN A 60 6.11 0.92 6.01
N THR A 61 5.68 -0.26 5.57
CA THR A 61 4.31 -0.51 5.10
C THR A 61 3.27 -0.20 6.17
N ARG A 62 3.59 -0.49 7.44
CA ARG A 62 2.74 -0.16 8.59
C ARG A 62 2.66 1.34 8.84
N GLU A 63 3.82 1.99 8.90
CA GLU A 63 3.94 3.42 9.13
C GLU A 63 3.18 4.22 8.05
N HIS A 64 3.32 3.83 6.79
CA HIS A 64 2.64 4.47 5.67
C HIS A 64 1.11 4.32 5.70
N ALA A 65 0.60 3.12 6.01
CA ALA A 65 -0.84 2.89 6.09
C ALA A 65 -1.50 3.71 7.22
N LEU A 66 -0.81 3.85 8.36
CA LEU A 66 -1.27 4.68 9.47
C LEU A 66 -1.25 6.17 9.11
N LEU A 67 -0.18 6.64 8.47
CA LEU A 67 -0.07 8.03 8.01
C LEU A 67 -1.16 8.38 7.00
N ALA A 68 -1.41 7.51 6.01
CA ALA A 68 -2.49 7.69 5.05
C ALA A 68 -3.86 7.86 5.71
N PHE A 69 -4.16 7.03 6.73
CA PHE A 69 -5.42 7.12 7.45
C PHE A 69 -5.53 8.43 8.25
N THR A 70 -4.45 8.79 8.94
CA THR A 70 -4.39 10.01 9.77
C THR A 70 -4.53 11.29 8.93
N LEU A 71 -4.05 11.25 7.69
CA LEU A 71 -4.14 12.37 6.75
C LEU A 71 -5.50 12.46 6.03
N GLY A 72 -6.43 11.55 6.33
CA GLY A 72 -7.80 11.61 5.83
C GLY A 72 -8.07 10.79 4.57
N VAL A 73 -7.11 9.97 4.12
CA VAL A 73 -7.34 9.05 3.00
C VAL A 73 -8.24 7.92 3.46
N LYS A 74 -9.49 7.92 2.98
CA LYS A 74 -10.50 6.92 3.38
C LYS A 74 -10.50 5.69 2.48
N GLN A 75 -10.05 5.84 1.23
CA GLN A 75 -9.99 4.76 0.26
C GLN A 75 -8.58 4.20 0.19
N LEU A 76 -8.45 2.89 0.38
CA LEU A 76 -7.18 2.18 0.33
C LEU A 76 -7.31 1.00 -0.62
N ILE A 77 -6.32 0.82 -1.47
CA ILE A 77 -6.15 -0.34 -2.35
C ILE A 77 -4.85 -1.04 -1.93
N VAL A 78 -4.87 -2.35 -1.77
CA VAL A 78 -3.66 -3.13 -1.45
C VAL A 78 -3.19 -3.89 -2.68
N GLY A 79 -1.99 -3.58 -3.16
CA GLY A 79 -1.30 -4.31 -4.22
C GLY A 79 -0.30 -5.29 -3.61
N VAL A 80 -0.47 -6.59 -3.87
CA VAL A 80 0.49 -7.61 -3.45
C VAL A 80 1.47 -7.85 -4.60
N ASN A 81 2.67 -7.30 -4.48
CA ASN A 81 3.70 -7.27 -5.51
C ASN A 81 4.69 -8.44 -5.40
N LYS A 82 5.41 -8.73 -6.47
CA LYS A 82 6.38 -9.85 -6.59
C LYS A 82 5.75 -11.22 -6.37
N MET A 83 4.54 -11.43 -6.88
CA MET A 83 3.87 -12.74 -6.82
C MET A 83 4.59 -13.82 -7.64
N ASP A 84 5.42 -13.42 -8.60
CA ASP A 84 6.34 -14.30 -9.33
C ASP A 84 7.43 -14.91 -8.44
N SER A 85 7.82 -14.21 -7.37
CA SER A 85 8.89 -14.59 -6.45
C SER A 85 8.42 -15.49 -5.29
N THR A 86 7.14 -15.84 -5.23
CA THR A 86 6.64 -16.80 -4.24
C THR A 86 7.04 -18.22 -4.63
N GLU A 87 7.17 -19.12 -3.66
CA GLU A 87 7.37 -20.56 -3.92
C GLU A 87 6.12 -21.34 -3.52
N PRO A 88 5.34 -21.92 -4.46
CA PRO A 88 5.44 -21.81 -5.93
C PRO A 88 5.07 -20.40 -6.46
N PRO A 89 5.45 -20.03 -7.70
CA PRO A 89 5.08 -18.74 -8.29
C PRO A 89 3.56 -18.58 -8.34
N TYR A 90 3.07 -17.39 -8.01
CA TYR A 90 1.65 -17.07 -7.92
C TYR A 90 0.86 -18.00 -6.97
N SER A 91 1.47 -18.35 -5.84
CA SER A 91 0.82 -19.21 -4.84
C SER A 91 -0.40 -18.53 -4.21
N GLU A 92 -1.58 -19.14 -4.40
CA GLU A 92 -2.84 -18.68 -3.79
C GLU A 92 -2.78 -18.73 -2.26
N SER A 93 -2.15 -19.76 -1.68
CA SER A 93 -2.05 -19.90 -0.23
C SER A 93 -1.25 -18.74 0.39
N ARG A 94 -0.18 -18.30 -0.26
CA ARG A 94 0.62 -17.15 0.18
C ARG A 94 -0.18 -15.85 0.07
N PHE A 95 -0.91 -15.66 -1.02
CA PHE A 95 -1.77 -14.50 -1.19
C PHE A 95 -2.87 -14.44 -0.12
N GLU A 96 -3.53 -15.55 0.19
CA GLU A 96 -4.57 -15.60 1.24
C GLU A 96 -4.00 -15.29 2.63
N GLU A 97 -2.81 -15.79 2.95
CA GLU A 97 -2.10 -15.49 4.20
C GLU A 97 -1.85 -13.99 4.34
N ILE A 98 -1.24 -13.38 3.31
CA ILE A 98 -0.95 -11.93 3.26
C ILE A 98 -2.25 -11.13 3.38
N LYS A 99 -3.28 -11.50 2.61
CA LYS A 99 -4.59 -10.84 2.65
C LYS A 99 -5.18 -10.88 4.05
N LYS A 100 -5.11 -12.01 4.75
CA LYS A 100 -5.65 -12.16 6.11
C LYS A 100 -4.89 -11.31 7.12
N GLU A 101 -3.56 -11.32 7.07
CA GLU A 101 -2.73 -10.52 7.95
C GLU A 101 -2.91 -9.01 7.73
N VAL A 102 -2.82 -8.57 6.47
CA VAL A 102 -3.01 -7.17 6.11
C VAL A 102 -4.43 -6.72 6.42
N SER A 103 -5.45 -7.55 6.20
CA SER A 103 -6.85 -7.25 6.59
C SER A 103 -7.01 -7.02 8.09
N SER A 104 -6.36 -7.85 8.92
CA SER A 104 -6.36 -7.67 10.37
C SER A 104 -5.66 -6.36 10.76
N TYR A 105 -4.59 -6.01 10.06
CA TYR A 105 -3.83 -4.80 10.30
C TYR A 105 -4.56 -3.51 9.91
N ILE A 106 -5.10 -3.43 8.69
CA ILE A 106 -5.86 -2.26 8.22
C ILE A 106 -7.10 -2.02 9.07
N LYS A 107 -7.74 -3.10 9.58
CA LYS A 107 -8.85 -3.02 10.53
C LYS A 107 -8.44 -2.38 11.87
N LYS A 108 -7.23 -2.65 12.36
CA LYS A 108 -6.69 -2.02 13.57
C LYS A 108 -6.38 -0.53 13.38
N ILE A 109 -5.96 -0.14 12.17
CA ILE A 109 -5.74 1.28 11.84
C ILE A 109 -7.06 2.04 11.79
N GLY A 110 -8.13 1.41 11.30
CA GLY A 110 -9.46 2.01 11.19
C GLY A 110 -10.11 1.89 9.80
N TYR A 111 -9.43 1.27 8.83
CA TYR A 111 -10.01 0.98 7.52
C TYR A 111 -11.00 -0.18 7.59
N ASN A 112 -12.01 -0.15 6.72
CA ASN A 112 -12.93 -1.26 6.54
C ASN A 112 -12.33 -2.29 5.55
N PRO A 113 -11.97 -3.51 5.99
CA PRO A 113 -11.37 -4.50 5.09
C PRO A 113 -12.33 -4.96 3.98
N MET A 114 -13.65 -4.79 4.13
CA MET A 114 -14.61 -5.15 3.07
C MET A 114 -14.58 -4.20 1.88
N THR A 115 -14.14 -2.95 2.08
CA THR A 115 -14.07 -1.94 1.01
C THR A 115 -12.68 -1.85 0.39
N VAL A 116 -11.69 -2.56 0.92
CA VAL A 116 -10.31 -2.52 0.45
C VAL A 116 -10.09 -3.67 -0.53
N PRO A 117 -9.91 -3.39 -1.84
CA PRO A 117 -9.57 -4.41 -2.81
C PRO A 117 -8.10 -4.85 -2.64
N PHE A 118 -7.88 -6.15 -2.73
CA PHE A 118 -6.56 -6.77 -2.77
C PHE A 118 -6.28 -7.25 -4.19
N VAL A 119 -5.22 -6.75 -4.81
CA VAL A 119 -4.86 -7.05 -6.20
C VAL A 119 -3.47 -7.69 -6.23
N PRO A 120 -3.33 -8.94 -6.70
CA PRO A 120 -2.01 -9.52 -6.96
C PRO A 120 -1.40 -8.85 -8.20
N ILE A 121 -0.17 -8.37 -8.06
CA ILE A 121 0.60 -7.72 -9.12
C ILE A 121 2.03 -8.30 -9.16
N SER A 122 2.69 -8.13 -10.29
CA SER A 122 4.09 -8.51 -10.51
C SER A 122 4.74 -7.52 -11.46
#